data_AF-I4BXX0-F1
#
_entry.id   AF-I4BXX0-F1
#
_cell.length_a   1.000
_cell.length_b   1.000
_cell.length_c   1.000
_cell.angle_alpha   90.00
_cell.angle_beta   90.00
_cell.angle_gamma   90.00
#
_symmetry.space_group_name_H-M   'P 1'
#
loop_
_entity.id
_entity.type
_entity.pdbx_description
1 polymer ?
#
loop_
_entity_poly.entity_id
_entity_poly.type
_entity_poly.pdbx_seq_one_letter_code
_entity_poly.pdbx_strand_id
1 'polypeptide(L)'
;MKSGLKALFIMIALMSFALAQPHIADAHKLNVFAYMEDSTVVGEAYFNDGSTVKNCEVLVKDMDGHVIGQGNTDESGAFSVRVGSLEGKSISVIVNAGMGHVGQALINGDALRPVQQNVPDEEDKLIATIREIVHSEIEPLRGELMQMHRGLSKPRFSEIIGGIGYIFGLVGIILWIKERRAGKND
;
A
#
# COMPACT_ATOMS: atom_id res chain seq x y z
N MET A 1 -21.04 -42.72 25.99
CA MET A 1 -19.74 -42.68 25.29
C MET A 1 -18.61 -42.82 26.30
N LYS A 2 -17.75 -43.82 26.14
CA LYS A 2 -16.56 -44.03 26.99
C LYS A 2 -15.71 -42.76 27.00
N SER A 3 -15.23 -42.33 28.16
CA SER A 3 -14.48 -41.08 28.36
C SER A 3 -13.34 -40.89 27.35
N GLY A 4 -12.65 -41.97 26.97
CA GLY A 4 -11.59 -41.95 25.96
C GLY A 4 -12.05 -41.53 24.55
N LEU A 5 -13.29 -41.85 24.15
CA LEU A 5 -13.80 -41.47 22.83
C LEU A 5 -14.11 -39.97 22.76
N LYS A 6 -14.54 -39.37 23.88
CA LYS A 6 -14.74 -37.91 23.98
C LYS A 6 -13.42 -37.16 23.90
N ALA A 7 -12.37 -37.66 24.59
CA ALA A 7 -11.04 -37.07 24.54
C ALA A 7 -10.43 -37.12 23.12
N LEU A 8 -10.62 -38.23 22.41
CA LEU A 8 -10.17 -38.38 21.02
C LEU A 8 -10.86 -37.38 20.07
N PHE A 9 -12.17 -37.20 20.18
CA PHE A 9 -12.90 -36.20 19.38
C PHE A 9 -12.46 -34.76 19.68
N ILE A 10 -12.20 -34.43 20.95
CA ILE A 10 -11.69 -33.12 21.35
C ILE A 10 -10.28 -32.89 20.80
N MET A 11 -9.41 -33.90 20.86
CA MET A 11 -8.05 -33.82 20.33
C MET A 11 -8.04 -33.67 18.81
N ILE A 12 -8.89 -34.40 18.09
CA ILE A 12 -9.05 -34.26 16.64
C ILE A 12 -9.60 -32.88 16.29
N ALA A 13 -10.62 -32.39 17.01
CA ALA A 13 -11.16 -31.04 16.78
C ALA A 13 -10.12 -29.94 17.03
N LEU A 14 -9.29 -30.07 18.08
CA LEU A 14 -8.18 -29.14 18.36
C LEU A 14 -7.09 -29.21 17.28
N MET A 15 -6.73 -30.41 16.83
CA MET A 15 -5.74 -30.62 15.76
C MET A 15 -6.26 -30.04 14.44
N SER A 16 -7.51 -30.31 14.08
CA SER A 16 -8.17 -29.75 12.89
C SER A 16 -8.30 -28.23 12.97
N PHE A 17 -8.59 -27.66 14.14
CA PHE A 17 -8.63 -26.21 14.33
C PHE A 17 -7.24 -25.56 14.25
N ALA A 18 -6.18 -26.24 14.70
CA ALA A 18 -4.80 -25.79 14.56
C ALA A 18 -4.31 -25.85 13.11
N LEU A 19 -4.70 -26.87 12.34
CA LEU A 19 -4.39 -27.02 10.92
C LEU A 19 -5.24 -26.11 10.01
N ALA A 20 -6.41 -25.68 10.48
CA ALA A 20 -7.30 -24.76 9.78
C ALA A 20 -7.03 -23.28 10.13
N GLN A 21 -5.98 -22.98 10.92
CA GLN A 21 -5.55 -21.59 11.10
C GLN A 21 -5.10 -21.07 9.73
N PRO A 22 -5.66 -19.96 9.22
CA PRO A 22 -5.07 -19.29 8.08
C PRO A 22 -3.67 -18.87 8.52
N HIS A 23 -2.64 -19.51 7.96
CA HIS A 23 -1.29 -18.99 8.07
C HIS A 23 -1.38 -17.56 7.57
N ILE A 24 -0.98 -16.60 8.40
CA ILE A 24 -0.72 -15.24 7.93
C ILE A 24 0.40 -15.43 6.91
N ALA A 25 0.03 -15.64 5.65
CA ALA A 25 0.95 -15.57 4.55
C ALA A 25 1.59 -14.21 4.74
N ASP A 26 2.91 -14.20 4.93
CA ASP A 26 3.68 -12.98 5.03
C ASP A 26 3.42 -12.23 3.72
N ALA A 27 2.45 -11.33 3.77
CA ALA A 27 2.03 -10.57 2.63
C ALA A 27 3.15 -9.56 2.48
N HIS A 28 4.14 -9.92 1.67
CA HIS A 28 5.22 -9.10 1.14
C HIS A 28 4.58 -7.99 0.28
N LYS A 29 3.77 -7.15 0.91
CA LYS A 29 3.02 -6.09 0.26
C LYS A 29 4.04 -5.16 -0.37
N LEU A 30 3.90 -5.01 -1.68
CA LEU A 30 4.67 -4.07 -2.47
C LEU A 30 3.96 -2.72 -2.36
N ASN A 31 4.66 -1.72 -1.83
CA ASN A 31 4.19 -0.34 -1.80
C ASN A 31 4.82 0.43 -2.95
N VAL A 32 4.02 1.28 -3.59
CA VAL A 32 4.46 2.18 -4.65
C VAL A 32 4.09 3.58 -4.23
N PHE A 33 5.08 4.45 -4.17
CA PHE A 33 4.86 5.89 -4.07
C PHE A 33 5.19 6.50 -5.43
N ALA A 34 4.28 7.30 -5.98
CA ALA A 34 4.48 7.93 -7.27
C ALA A 34 3.82 9.30 -7.31
N TYR A 35 4.44 10.22 -8.04
CA TYR A 35 3.92 11.55 -8.31
C TYR A 35 4.35 11.98 -9.73
N MET A 36 3.75 13.05 -10.22
CA MET A 36 4.12 13.65 -11.49
C MET A 36 5.06 14.82 -11.28
N GLU A 37 6.06 14.87 -12.15
CA GLU A 37 6.97 15.97 -12.32
C GLU A 37 7.00 16.32 -13.81
N ASP A 38 6.41 17.46 -14.16
CA ASP A 38 6.19 17.90 -15.53
C ASP A 38 5.51 16.84 -16.42
N SER A 39 6.30 16.11 -17.22
CA SER A 39 5.85 15.08 -18.15
C SER A 39 6.35 13.68 -17.78
N THR A 40 6.81 13.52 -16.55
CA THR A 40 7.49 12.33 -16.04
C THR A 40 6.83 11.87 -14.76
N VAL A 41 6.49 10.59 -14.67
CA VAL A 41 6.14 9.94 -13.42
C VAL A 41 7.43 9.59 -12.69
N VAL A 42 7.59 10.09 -11.48
CA VAL A 42 8.72 9.80 -10.60
C VAL A 42 8.19 9.07 -9.36
N GLY A 43 8.92 8.08 -8.88
CA GLY A 43 8.48 7.32 -7.72
C GLY A 43 9.49 6.32 -7.20
N GLU A 44 9.06 5.58 -6.18
CA GLU A 44 9.85 4.54 -5.54
C GLU A 44 8.95 3.36 -5.16
N ALA A 45 9.49 2.15 -5.29
CA ALA A 45 8.83 0.91 -4.92
C ALA A 45 9.64 0.14 -3.87
N TYR A 46 8.95 -0.34 -2.83
CA TYR A 46 9.57 -1.01 -1.69
C TYR A 46 8.61 -2.00 -1.02
N PHE A 47 9.16 -3.02 -0.39
CA PHE A 47 8.40 -3.97 0.41
C PHE A 47 8.15 -3.45 1.84
N ASN A 48 7.17 -4.00 2.55
CA ASN A 48 6.82 -3.59 3.92
C ASN A 48 7.99 -3.64 4.92
N ASP A 49 8.97 -4.51 4.72
CA ASP A 49 10.18 -4.59 5.56
C ASP A 49 11.17 -3.44 5.29
N GLY A 50 10.97 -2.69 4.21
CA GLY A 50 11.80 -1.58 3.75
C GLY A 50 12.79 -1.97 2.66
N SER A 51 12.86 -3.25 2.26
CA SER A 51 13.71 -3.67 1.15
C SER A 51 13.22 -3.08 -0.18
N THR A 52 14.16 -2.79 -1.06
CA THR A 52 13.88 -2.10 -2.33
C THR A 52 13.47 -3.08 -3.41
N VAL A 53 12.54 -2.65 -4.28
CA VAL A 53 12.08 -3.44 -5.43
C VAL A 53 12.97 -3.10 -6.62
N LYS A 54 13.94 -3.96 -6.94
CA LYS A 54 15.02 -3.63 -7.89
C LYS A 54 14.79 -4.23 -9.27
N ASN A 55 15.15 -3.49 -10.32
CA ASN A 55 15.13 -3.97 -11.72
C ASN A 55 13.78 -4.57 -12.14
N CYS A 56 12.68 -4.09 -11.54
CA CYS A 56 11.32 -4.60 -11.76
C CYS A 56 10.57 -3.69 -12.71
N GLU A 57 9.60 -4.24 -13.43
CA GLU A 57 8.81 -3.50 -14.41
C GLU A 57 7.89 -2.47 -13.74
N VAL A 58 7.85 -1.28 -14.33
CA VAL A 58 6.94 -0.19 -14.00
C VAL A 58 6.07 0.08 -15.23
N LEU A 59 4.76 0.01 -15.06
CA LEU A 59 3.78 0.37 -16.09
C LEU A 59 2.95 1.56 -15.62
N VAL A 60 2.88 2.59 -16.45
CA VAL A 60 1.94 3.70 -16.27
C VAL A 60 0.78 3.50 -17.21
N LYS A 61 -0.44 3.46 -16.66
CA LYS A 61 -1.67 3.25 -17.40
C LYS A 61 -2.64 4.41 -17.23
N ASP A 62 -3.43 4.67 -18.26
CA ASP A 62 -4.63 5.49 -18.13
C ASP A 62 -5.73 4.74 -17.35
N MET A 63 -6.85 5.42 -17.08
CA MET A 63 -7.99 4.82 -16.38
C MET A 63 -8.75 3.78 -17.21
N ASP A 64 -8.54 3.77 -18.53
CA ASP A 64 -9.11 2.78 -19.45
C ASP A 64 -8.24 1.49 -19.52
N GLY A 65 -7.08 1.51 -18.88
CA GLY A 65 -6.14 0.39 -18.78
C GLY A 65 -5.08 0.34 -19.88
N HIS A 66 -5.01 1.32 -20.77
CA HIS A 66 -3.96 1.41 -21.78
C HIS A 66 -2.63 1.84 -21.16
N VAL A 67 -1.55 1.19 -21.56
CA VAL A 67 -0.19 1.58 -21.15
C VAL A 67 0.21 2.84 -21.91
N ILE A 68 0.48 3.91 -21.17
CA ILE A 68 0.93 5.22 -21.69
C ILE A 68 2.40 5.51 -21.37
N GLY A 69 3.03 4.66 -20.56
CA GLY A 69 4.47 4.68 -20.31
C GLY A 69 4.94 3.40 -19.63
N GLN A 70 6.22 3.09 -19.81
CA GLN A 70 6.85 1.92 -19.22
C GLN A 70 8.29 2.25 -18.84
N GLY A 71 8.79 1.61 -17.78
CA GLY A 71 10.17 1.66 -17.36
C GLY A 71 10.48 0.57 -16.36
N ASN A 72 11.59 0.75 -15.63
CA ASN A 72 12.01 -0.18 -14.60
C ASN A 72 12.46 0.57 -13.36
N THR A 73 12.36 -0.08 -12.21
CA THR A 73 12.99 0.39 -10.98
C THR A 73 14.50 0.18 -11.02
N ASP A 74 15.25 1.07 -10.39
CA ASP A 74 16.71 0.96 -10.23
C ASP A 74 17.11 0.17 -8.97
N GLU A 75 18.40 0.18 -8.63
CA GLU A 75 18.95 -0.50 -7.45
C GLU A 75 18.45 0.05 -6.10
N SER A 76 17.98 1.30 -6.08
CA SER A 76 17.35 1.92 -4.92
C SER A 76 15.83 1.70 -4.89
N GLY A 77 15.26 1.09 -5.93
CA GLY A 77 13.82 0.94 -6.10
C GLY A 77 13.14 2.19 -6.66
N ALA A 78 13.90 3.24 -6.99
CA ALA A 78 13.40 4.44 -7.61
C ALA A 78 13.12 4.20 -9.10
N PHE A 79 12.21 4.97 -9.68
CA PHE A 79 11.89 4.90 -11.10
C PHE A 79 11.49 6.27 -11.65
N SER A 80 11.68 6.41 -12.95
CA SER A 80 11.31 7.61 -13.72
C SER A 80 10.79 7.18 -15.09
N VAL A 81 9.54 7.55 -15.42
CA VAL A 81 8.86 7.14 -16.65
C VAL A 81 8.24 8.35 -17.33
N ARG A 82 8.70 8.67 -18.55
CA ARG A 82 8.15 9.79 -19.33
C ARG A 82 6.82 9.38 -19.95
N VAL A 83 5.77 10.16 -19.71
CA VAL A 83 4.38 9.90 -20.18
C VAL A 83 3.76 11.07 -20.94
N GLY A 84 4.42 12.24 -20.95
CA GLY A 84 3.92 13.43 -21.63
C GLY A 84 2.88 14.19 -20.81
N SER A 85 2.13 15.07 -21.47
CA SER A 85 1.02 15.81 -20.85
C SER A 85 -0.18 14.89 -20.66
N LEU A 86 -0.74 14.89 -19.45
CA LEU A 86 -1.90 14.08 -19.09
C LEU A 86 -3.22 14.87 -19.15
N GLU A 87 -3.18 16.18 -19.44
CA GLU A 87 -4.35 17.06 -19.56
C GLU A 87 -5.34 16.94 -18.38
N GLY A 88 -4.82 16.71 -17.16
CA GLY A 88 -5.63 16.52 -15.97
C GLY A 88 -6.36 15.18 -15.88
N LYS A 89 -5.95 14.16 -16.64
CA LYS A 89 -6.43 12.78 -16.52
C LYS A 89 -5.69 12.04 -15.43
N SER A 90 -6.41 11.27 -14.63
CA SER A 90 -5.80 10.38 -13.63
C SER A 90 -5.06 9.23 -14.31
N ILE A 91 -4.01 8.74 -13.66
CA ILE A 91 -3.21 7.60 -14.13
C ILE A 91 -2.94 6.61 -13.01
N SER A 92 -2.68 5.36 -13.38
CA SER A 92 -2.26 4.32 -12.45
C SER A 92 -0.84 3.88 -12.73
N VAL A 93 -0.01 3.87 -11.69
CA VAL A 93 1.37 3.40 -11.73
C VAL A 93 1.42 2.02 -11.08
N ILE A 94 1.84 1.01 -11.82
CA ILE A 94 1.86 -0.39 -11.40
C ILE A 94 3.31 -0.87 -11.43
N VAL A 95 3.76 -1.46 -10.32
CA VAL A 95 5.09 -2.09 -10.23
C VAL A 95 4.93 -3.57 -9.98
N ASN A 96 5.56 -4.39 -10.82
CA ASN A 96 5.47 -5.84 -10.76
C ASN A 96 6.84 -6.46 -10.44
N ALA A 97 6.95 -7.04 -9.24
CA ALA A 97 8.15 -7.73 -8.77
C ALA A 97 8.09 -9.26 -8.98
N GLY A 98 7.10 -9.76 -9.74
CA GLY A 98 6.93 -11.17 -10.02
C GLY A 98 6.35 -11.98 -8.86
N MET A 99 6.04 -13.26 -9.11
CA MET A 99 5.48 -14.20 -8.11
C MET A 99 4.25 -13.67 -7.35
N GLY A 100 3.44 -12.82 -7.99
CA GLY A 100 2.24 -12.21 -7.38
C GLY A 100 2.51 -10.94 -6.56
N HIS A 101 3.75 -10.45 -6.49
CA HIS A 101 4.09 -9.18 -5.85
C HIS A 101 3.84 -8.02 -6.80
N VAL A 102 2.66 -7.41 -6.68
CA VAL A 102 2.27 -6.23 -7.45
C VAL A 102 1.84 -5.13 -6.49
N GLY A 103 2.35 -3.93 -6.71
CA GLY A 103 1.91 -2.72 -6.02
C GLY A 103 1.43 -1.68 -7.01
N GLN A 104 0.55 -0.80 -6.55
CA GLN A 104 -0.11 0.18 -7.40
C GLN A 104 -0.26 1.51 -6.66
N ALA A 105 -0.03 2.61 -7.38
CA ALA A 105 -0.33 3.97 -6.96
C ALA A 105 -1.29 4.64 -7.96
N LEU A 106 -2.24 5.43 -7.45
CA LEU A 106 -3.12 6.28 -8.25
C LEU A 106 -2.62 7.71 -8.16
N ILE A 107 -2.40 8.36 -9.31
CA ILE A 107 -2.14 9.80 -9.38
C ILE A 107 -3.40 10.45 -9.94
N ASN A 108 -4.02 11.31 -9.13
CA ASN A 108 -5.26 11.98 -9.50
C ASN A 108 -5.00 13.14 -10.46
N GLY A 109 -5.77 13.20 -11.55
CA GLY A 109 -5.61 14.16 -12.63
C GLY A 109 -5.88 15.62 -12.24
N ASP A 110 -6.71 15.90 -11.25
CA ASP A 110 -6.93 17.28 -10.78
C ASP A 110 -5.66 17.93 -10.21
N ALA A 111 -4.75 17.13 -9.64
CA ALA A 111 -3.43 17.61 -9.20
C ALA A 111 -2.44 17.84 -10.36
N LEU A 112 -2.81 17.45 -11.59
CA LEU A 112 -1.99 17.48 -12.79
C LEU A 112 -2.43 18.55 -13.79
N ARG A 113 -3.46 19.35 -13.45
CA ARG A 113 -3.89 20.45 -14.30
C ARG A 113 -2.80 21.52 -14.29
N PRO A 114 -2.28 21.93 -15.47
CA PRO A 114 -1.49 23.14 -15.54
C PRO A 114 -2.34 24.27 -14.95
N VAL A 115 -1.80 25.03 -14.00
CA VAL A 115 -2.44 26.27 -13.59
C VAL A 115 -2.41 27.17 -14.83
N GLN A 116 -3.50 27.17 -15.60
CA GLN A 116 -3.66 28.00 -16.78
C GLN A 116 -3.89 29.43 -16.29
N GLN A 117 -2.80 30.12 -15.95
CA GLN A 117 -2.85 31.56 -15.77
C GLN A 117 -2.67 32.18 -17.15
N ASN A 118 -3.67 32.92 -17.62
CA ASN A 118 -3.49 33.88 -18.71
C ASN A 118 -2.68 35.04 -18.12
N VAL A 119 -1.36 34.95 -18.25
CA VAL A 119 -0.42 35.94 -17.72
C VAL A 119 0.09 36.78 -18.90
N PRO A 120 0.02 38.12 -18.84
CA PRO A 120 0.61 38.99 -19.85
C PRO A 120 2.15 38.81 -19.94
N ASP A 121 2.68 38.87 -21.16
CA ASP A 121 4.06 38.64 -21.61
C ASP A 121 5.21 39.28 -20.79
N GLU A 122 4.94 40.27 -19.92
CA GLU A 122 5.98 40.90 -19.06
C GLU A 122 6.23 40.17 -17.73
N GLU A 123 5.31 39.32 -17.27
CA GLU A 123 5.40 38.60 -15.98
C GLU A 123 6.07 37.22 -16.08
N ASP A 124 6.43 36.76 -17.29
CA ASP A 124 6.99 35.43 -17.55
C ASP A 124 8.29 35.14 -16.79
N LYS A 125 9.18 36.14 -16.63
CA LYS A 125 10.42 35.97 -15.85
C LYS A 125 10.15 35.83 -14.36
N LEU A 126 9.15 36.53 -13.84
CA LEU A 126 8.80 36.45 -12.41
C LEU A 126 8.15 35.11 -12.11
N ILE A 127 7.24 34.65 -12.96
CA ILE A 127 6.60 33.34 -12.81
C ILE A 127 7.57 32.19 -13.01
N ALA A 128 8.51 32.30 -13.96
CA ALA A 128 9.58 31.31 -14.11
C ALA A 128 10.46 31.24 -12.85
N THR A 129 10.85 32.39 -12.28
CA THR A 129 11.63 32.45 -11.04
C THR A 129 10.85 31.89 -9.85
N ILE A 130 9.56 32.23 -9.71
CA ILE A 130 8.70 31.69 -8.65
C ILE A 130 8.56 30.17 -8.79
N ARG A 131 8.34 29.67 -10.01
CA ARG A 131 8.24 28.24 -10.28
C ARG A 131 9.54 27.52 -9.89
N GLU A 132 10.69 28.10 -10.22
CA GLU A 132 12.00 27.53 -9.88
C GLU A 132 12.25 27.53 -8.37
N ILE A 133 11.94 28.63 -7.68
CA ILE A 133 12.03 28.71 -6.21
C ILE A 133 11.10 27.68 -5.57
N VAL A 134 9.84 27.62 -6.00
CA VAL A 134 8.85 26.67 -5.48
C VAL A 134 9.29 25.23 -5.73
N HIS A 135 9.85 24.92 -6.90
CA HIS A 135 10.35 23.59 -7.22
C HIS A 135 11.48 23.18 -6.27
N SER A 136 12.44 24.08 -6.02
CA SER A 136 13.58 23.82 -5.13
C SER A 136 13.18 23.56 -3.68
N GLU A 137 12.07 24.13 -3.22
CA GLU A 137 11.54 23.94 -1.87
C GLU A 137 10.67 22.66 -1.75
N ILE A 138 10.09 22.18 -2.85
CA ILE A 138 9.23 20.98 -2.84
C ILE A 138 10.07 19.70 -2.84
N GLU A 139 11.25 19.68 -3.46
CA GLU A 139 12.13 18.50 -3.48
C GLU A 139 12.43 17.92 -2.08
N PRO A 140 12.92 18.70 -1.09
CA PRO A 140 13.19 18.15 0.24
C PRO A 140 11.91 17.62 0.91
N LEU A 141 10.77 18.28 0.71
CA LEU A 141 9.48 17.86 1.26
C LEU A 141 9.01 16.53 0.65
N ARG A 142 9.24 16.28 -0.64
CA ARG A 142 8.92 15.00 -1.28
C ARG A 142 9.74 13.86 -0.66
N GLY A 143 11.02 14.09 -0.40
CA GLY A 143 11.87 13.12 0.30
C GLY A 143 11.35 12.79 1.70
N GLU A 144 10.93 13.79 2.47
CA GLU A 144 10.34 13.59 3.79
C GLU A 144 8.99 12.83 3.72
N LEU A 145 8.14 13.17 2.74
CA LEU A 145 6.89 12.45 2.48
C LEU A 145 7.13 10.98 2.13
N MET A 146 8.15 10.69 1.33
CA MET A 146 8.54 9.31 1.02
C MET A 146 8.98 8.55 2.27
N GLN A 147 9.79 9.17 3.13
CA GLN A 147 10.23 8.55 4.39
C GLN A 147 9.06 8.30 5.33
N MET A 148 8.15 9.27 5.49
CA MET A 148 6.93 9.10 6.27
C MET A 148 6.04 7.99 5.70
N HIS A 149 5.86 7.95 4.38
CA HIS A 149 5.06 6.92 3.72
C HIS A 149 5.64 5.51 3.95
N ARG A 150 6.97 5.37 3.88
CA ARG A 150 7.67 4.14 4.28
C ARG A 150 7.43 3.75 5.73
N GLY A 151 7.53 4.72 6.64
CA GLY A 151 7.35 4.50 8.07
C GLY A 151 5.92 4.04 8.42
N LEU A 152 4.92 4.63 7.77
CA LEU A 152 3.50 4.30 7.96
C LEU A 152 3.09 2.96 7.32
N SER A 153 3.86 2.47 6.35
CA SER A 153 3.57 1.20 5.68
C SER A 153 3.86 -0.02 6.57
N LYS A 154 4.56 0.15 7.70
CA LYS A 154 4.86 -0.92 8.64
C LYS A 154 3.67 -1.21 9.56
N PRO A 155 3.23 -2.47 9.69
CA PRO A 155 2.16 -2.82 10.63
C PRO A 155 2.59 -2.50 12.06
N ARG A 156 1.71 -1.84 12.84
CA ARG A 156 2.04 -1.50 14.23
C ARG A 156 1.81 -2.68 15.15
N PHE A 157 2.67 -2.81 16.16
CA PHE A 157 2.50 -3.83 17.21
C PHE A 157 1.12 -3.78 17.87
N SER A 158 0.56 -2.58 18.05
CA SER A 158 -0.78 -2.39 18.60
C SER A 158 -1.90 -2.97 17.74
N GLU A 159 -1.75 -2.96 16.41
CA GLU A 159 -2.74 -3.52 15.49
C GLU A 159 -2.76 -5.06 15.61
N ILE A 160 -1.58 -5.66 15.76
CA ILE A 160 -1.43 -7.11 16.00
C ILE A 160 -2.06 -7.51 17.33
N ILE A 161 -1.66 -6.85 18.43
CA ILE A 161 -2.19 -7.16 19.78
C ILE A 161 -3.69 -6.86 19.88
N GLY A 162 -4.17 -5.79 19.23
CA GLY A 162 -5.60 -5.46 19.16
C GLY A 162 -6.41 -6.55 18.45
N GLY A 163 -5.91 -7.05 17.31
CA GLY A 163 -6.54 -8.17 16.60
C GLY A 163 -6.58 -9.45 17.43
N ILE A 164 -5.48 -9.80 18.10
CA ILE A 164 -5.42 -10.94 19.03
C ILE A 164 -6.44 -10.76 20.17
N GLY A 165 -6.45 -9.59 20.81
CA GLY A 165 -7.39 -9.27 21.90
C GLY A 165 -8.86 -9.36 21.47
N TYR A 166 -9.18 -8.94 20.24
CA TYR A 166 -10.53 -9.04 19.68
C TYR A 166 -10.99 -10.51 19.54
N ILE A 167 -10.12 -11.38 19.03
CA ILE A 167 -10.41 -12.82 18.88
C ILE A 167 -10.65 -13.46 20.26
N PHE A 168 -9.72 -13.25 21.21
CA PHE A 168 -9.86 -13.79 22.56
C PHE A 168 -11.08 -13.23 23.29
N GLY A 169 -11.41 -11.95 23.08
CA GLY A 169 -12.61 -11.32 23.64
C GLY A 169 -13.90 -11.98 23.15
N LEU A 170 -14.05 -12.16 21.83
CA LEU A 170 -15.22 -12.82 21.25
C LEU A 170 -15.37 -14.27 21.72
N VAL A 171 -14.28 -15.05 21.69
CA VAL A 171 -14.29 -16.44 22.16
C VAL A 171 -14.64 -16.52 23.65
N GLY A 172 -14.08 -15.63 24.47
CA GLY A 172 -14.37 -15.55 25.90
C GLY A 172 -15.86 -15.28 26.18
N ILE A 173 -16.47 -14.34 25.44
CA ILE A 173 -17.90 -14.03 25.56
C ILE A 173 -18.76 -15.26 25.19
N ILE A 174 -18.45 -15.94 24.08
CA ILE A 174 -19.19 -17.13 23.65
C ILE A 174 -19.14 -18.24 24.71
N LEU A 175 -17.95 -18.52 25.26
CA LEU A 175 -17.77 -19.53 26.30
C LEU A 175 -18.53 -19.16 27.58
N TRP A 176 -18.49 -17.89 27.99
CA TRP A 176 -19.20 -17.40 29.17
C TRP A 176 -20.72 -17.53 29.04
N ILE A 177 -21.28 -17.23 27.88
CA ILE A 177 -22.72 -17.41 27.61
C ILE A 177 -23.09 -18.89 27.61
N LYS A 178 -22.25 -19.75 27.01
CA LYS A 178 -22.47 -21.20 26.96
C LYS A 178 -22.49 -21.82 28.37
N GLU A 179 -21.57 -21.40 29.23
CA GLU A 179 -21.51 -21.84 30.63
C GLU A 179 -22.78 -21.48 31.40
N ARG A 180 -23.27 -20.24 31.24
CA ARG A 180 -24.52 -19.80 31.88
C ARG A 180 -25.77 -20.54 31.40
N ARG A 181 -25.76 -21.11 30.18
CA ARG A 181 -26.86 -21.93 29.67
C ARG A 181 -26.75 -23.39 30.11
N ALA A 182 -25.54 -23.89 30.32
CA ALA A 182 -25.30 -25.25 30.81
C ALA A 182 -25.72 -25.40 32.28
N GLY A 183 -25.36 -24.45 33.15
CA GLY A 183 -25.72 -24.48 34.58
C GLY A 183 -27.19 -24.17 34.90
N LYS A 184 -28.07 -24.08 33.90
CA LYS A 184 -29.52 -23.81 34.07
C LYS A 184 -30.41 -24.98 33.66
N ASN A 185 -29.81 -26.05 33.12
CA ASN A 185 -30.49 -27.27 32.69
C ASN A 185 -30.24 -28.47 33.63
N ASP A 186 -29.58 -28.22 34.78
CA ASP A 186 -29.52 -29.12 35.94
C ASP A 186 -30.47 -28.59 37.03
#